data_AF-A0A3L6SV96-F1
#
_entry.id   AF-A0A3L6SV96-F1
#
_cell.length_a   1.000
_cell.length_b   1.000
_cell.length_c   1.000
_cell.angle_alpha   90.00
_cell.angle_beta   90.00
_cell.angle_gamma   90.00
#
_symmetry.space_group_name_H-M   'P 1'
#
loop_
_entity.id
_entity.type
_entity.pdbx_description
1 polymer ?
#
loop_
_entity_poly.entity_id
_entity_poly.type
_entity_poly.pdbx_seq_one_letter_code
_entity_poly.pdbx_strand_id
1 'polypeptide(L)'
;MPKLITVKSVADGPGLKEIMKRNADEDGNKLLVLEFMAPWSEPCKYMAKVLDGKTPGSGLAYELQDYADFYALDIAKFKQFAQRMTVEALPTFLLLKQGYTVVGHVVGVDKEELRSNIKKHKAESAGAGLKTVKPEEDIDKPLSLLTSPYAFLMTKLRSCF
;
A
#
# COMPACT_ATOMS: atom_id res chain seq x y z
N MET A 1 21.42 14.10 12.67
CA MET A 1 21.62 12.66 12.40
C MET A 1 20.70 12.28 11.25
N PRO A 2 21.18 11.66 10.16
CA PRO A 2 20.29 11.21 9.11
C PRO A 2 19.32 10.19 9.71
N LYS A 3 18.00 10.41 9.53
CA LYS A 3 16.99 9.43 9.94
C LYS A 3 17.29 8.13 9.19
N LEU A 4 17.46 7.01 9.91
CA LEU A 4 17.44 5.69 9.28
C LEU A 4 16.04 5.53 8.69
N ILE A 5 15.92 5.63 7.37
CA ILE A 5 14.68 5.34 6.68
C ILE A 5 14.71 3.86 6.34
N THR A 6 13.87 3.13 7.05
CA THR A 6 13.66 1.68 6.94
C THR A 6 12.20 1.48 6.57
N VAL A 7 11.91 0.42 5.81
CA VAL A 7 10.52 0.03 5.53
C VAL A 7 9.78 -0.23 6.85
N LYS A 8 8.68 0.49 7.08
CA LYS A 8 7.93 0.39 8.34
C LYS A 8 6.91 -0.74 8.23
N SER A 9 6.97 -1.74 9.12
CA SER A 9 5.92 -2.76 9.19
C SER A 9 4.67 -2.19 9.85
N VAL A 10 3.50 -2.42 9.23
CA VAL A 10 2.22 -2.02 9.79
C VAL A 10 1.61 -3.16 10.61
N ALA A 11 1.20 -2.85 11.84
CA ALA A 11 0.73 -3.86 12.78
C ALA A 11 -0.69 -4.35 12.48
N ASP A 12 -1.60 -3.44 12.11
CA ASP A 12 -3.04 -3.68 11.98
C ASP A 12 -3.76 -2.69 11.04
N GLY A 13 -5.05 -2.93 10.81
CA GLY A 13 -5.93 -2.08 9.98
C GLY A 13 -6.02 -0.62 10.44
N PRO A 14 -6.31 -0.34 11.72
CA PRO A 14 -6.35 1.04 12.25
C PRO A 14 -5.05 1.81 12.03
N GLY A 15 -3.90 1.17 12.25
CA GLY A 15 -2.58 1.76 11.99
C GLY A 15 -2.39 2.09 10.51
N LEU A 16 -2.82 1.21 9.60
CA LEU A 16 -2.79 1.48 8.16
C LEU A 16 -3.64 2.71 7.79
N LYS A 17 -4.87 2.79 8.35
CA LYS A 17 -5.77 3.93 8.11
C LYS A 17 -5.17 5.25 8.58
N GLU A 18 -4.54 5.25 9.76
CA GLU A 18 -3.89 6.44 10.28
C GLU A 18 -2.72 6.88 9.39
N ILE A 19 -1.92 5.93 8.88
CA ILE A 19 -0.84 6.22 7.94
C ILE A 19 -1.39 6.82 6.64
N MET A 20 -2.43 6.23 6.07
CA MET A 20 -3.07 6.73 4.85
C MET A 20 -3.64 8.14 5.05
N LYS A 21 -4.32 8.37 6.18
CA LYS A 21 -4.86 9.68 6.52
C LYS A 21 -3.76 10.73 6.68
N ARG A 22 -2.70 10.42 7.43
CA ARG A 22 -1.56 11.34 7.58
C ARG A 22 -0.93 11.70 6.23
N ASN A 23 -0.75 10.73 5.33
CA ASN A 23 -0.22 11.01 3.99
C ASN A 23 -1.19 11.83 3.12
N ALA A 24 -2.50 11.72 3.35
CA ALA A 24 -3.50 12.54 2.66
C ALA A 24 -3.54 13.98 3.20
N ASP A 25 -3.34 14.16 4.51
CA ASP A 25 -3.31 15.46 5.18
C ASP A 25 -1.97 16.19 4.98
N GLU A 26 -0.89 15.45 4.71
CA GLU A 26 0.38 16.02 4.32
C GLU A 26 0.27 16.64 2.91
N ASP A 27 0.48 17.95 2.81
CA ASP A 27 0.76 18.64 1.53
C ASP A 27 2.04 18.11 0.85
N GLY A 28 2.79 17.27 1.59
CA GLY A 28 3.89 16.45 1.15
C GLY A 28 3.44 15.53 0.02
N ASN A 29 3.81 15.91 -1.19
CA ASN A 29 3.47 15.27 -2.44
C ASN A 29 4.16 13.89 -2.63
N LYS A 30 4.51 13.21 -1.53
CA LYS A 30 5.18 11.89 -1.46
C LYS A 30 4.15 10.78 -1.68
N LEU A 31 4.58 9.75 -2.40
CA LEU A 31 3.77 8.56 -2.61
C LEU A 31 3.84 7.65 -1.39
N LEU A 32 2.73 7.01 -1.06
CA LEU A 32 2.68 5.95 -0.07
C LEU A 32 2.83 4.61 -0.81
N VAL A 33 3.93 3.89 -0.55
CA VAL A 33 4.22 2.58 -1.16
C VAL A 33 3.91 1.48 -0.15
N LEU A 34 2.91 0.67 -0.44
CA LEU A 34 2.50 -0.47 0.38
C LEU A 34 3.04 -1.76 -0.24
N GLU A 35 3.95 -2.43 0.46
CA GLU A 35 4.47 -3.75 0.11
C GLU A 35 3.62 -4.83 0.78
N PHE A 36 2.87 -5.61 0.01
CA PHE A 36 2.29 -6.85 0.49
C PHE A 36 3.34 -7.93 0.46
N MET A 37 3.66 -8.46 1.64
CA MET A 37 4.70 -9.46 1.82
C MET A 37 4.26 -10.59 2.73
N ALA A 38 5.07 -11.63 2.76
CA ALA A 38 4.99 -12.69 3.74
C ALA A 38 6.39 -13.02 4.27
N PRO A 39 6.57 -13.18 5.60
CA PRO A 39 7.90 -13.43 6.18
C PRO A 39 8.49 -14.79 5.78
N TRP A 40 7.64 -15.72 5.34
CA TRP A 40 8.03 -17.04 4.87
C TRP A 40 8.42 -17.09 3.38
N SER A 41 8.16 -16.04 2.61
CA SER A 41 8.47 -15.99 1.17
C SER A 41 9.93 -15.56 0.92
N GLU A 42 10.75 -16.40 0.26
CA GLU A 42 12.12 -16.00 -0.13
C GLU A 42 12.16 -14.77 -1.05
N PRO A 43 11.30 -14.63 -2.08
CA PRO A 43 11.22 -13.41 -2.88
C PRO A 43 11.02 -12.14 -2.05
N CYS A 44 10.18 -12.19 -1.01
CA CYS A 44 9.97 -11.06 -0.10
C CYS A 44 11.24 -10.75 0.71
N LYS A 45 11.94 -11.76 1.22
CA LYS A 45 13.22 -11.56 1.94
C LYS A 45 14.30 -10.95 1.05
N TYR A 46 14.32 -11.32 -0.23
CA TYR A 46 15.22 -10.69 -1.21
C TYR A 46 14.88 -9.21 -1.37
N MET A 47 13.59 -8.90 -1.57
CA MET A 47 13.16 -7.53 -1.84
C MET A 47 13.32 -6.62 -0.62
N ALA A 48 13.09 -7.12 0.59
CA ALA A 48 13.38 -6.40 1.83
C ALA A 48 14.85 -5.95 1.91
N LYS A 49 15.80 -6.81 1.52
CA LYS A 49 17.24 -6.44 1.47
C LYS A 49 17.55 -5.40 0.40
N VAL A 50 16.78 -5.37 -0.70
CA VAL A 50 16.94 -4.36 -1.75
C VAL A 50 16.36 -3.01 -1.29
N LEU A 51 15.22 -3.03 -0.59
CA LEU A 51 14.58 -1.83 -0.05
C LEU A 51 15.39 -1.20 1.09
N ASP A 52 15.83 -1.99 2.06
CA ASP A 52 16.61 -1.50 3.21
C ASP A 52 18.10 -1.31 2.88
N GLY A 53 18.60 -2.05 1.90
CA GLY A 53 20.01 -2.08 1.54
C GLY A 53 20.84 -2.98 2.45
N LYS A 54 22.10 -3.21 2.07
CA LYS A 54 23.04 -4.00 2.88
C LYS A 54 23.62 -3.19 4.04
N THR A 55 23.65 -1.87 3.89
CA THR A 55 24.08 -0.92 4.92
C THR A 55 22.98 0.11 5.16
N PRO A 56 22.85 0.66 6.40
CA PRO A 56 21.88 1.70 6.68
C PRO A 56 22.04 2.89 5.72
N GLY A 57 20.97 3.29 5.04
CA GLY A 57 20.99 4.40 4.09
C GLY A 57 21.54 4.06 2.69
N SER A 58 21.59 2.78 2.31
CA SER A 58 22.00 2.37 0.95
C SER A 58 20.90 1.70 0.12
N GLY A 59 19.74 1.43 0.74
CA GLY A 59 18.63 0.75 0.10
C GLY A 59 17.81 1.65 -0.83
N LEU A 60 16.97 1.02 -1.66
CA LEU A 60 16.08 1.72 -2.57
C LEU A 60 15.11 2.65 -1.83
N ALA A 61 14.67 2.28 -0.62
CA ALA A 61 13.80 3.12 0.19
C ALA A 61 14.50 4.41 0.64
N TYR A 62 15.80 4.36 0.88
CA TYR A 62 16.59 5.55 1.20
C TYR A 62 16.82 6.42 -0.04
N GLU A 63 17.14 5.82 -1.19
CA GLU A 63 17.28 6.57 -2.46
C GLU A 63 16.00 7.34 -2.81
N LEU A 64 14.84 6.74 -2.54
CA LEU A 64 13.53 7.28 -2.89
C LEU A 64 12.83 8.02 -1.74
N GLN A 65 13.54 8.34 -0.65
CA GLN A 65 12.96 8.97 0.55
C GLN A 65 12.24 10.30 0.29
N ASP A 66 12.66 11.03 -0.74
CA ASP A 66 12.06 12.32 -1.13
C ASP A 66 10.84 12.12 -2.05
N TYR A 67 10.67 10.91 -2.58
CA TYR A 67 9.62 10.55 -3.53
C TYR A 67 8.50 9.76 -2.87
N ALA A 68 8.83 8.85 -1.95
CA ALA A 68 7.88 7.91 -1.37
C ALA A 68 8.25 7.44 0.04
N ASP A 69 7.23 7.06 0.81
CA ASP A 69 7.34 6.36 2.09
C ASP A 69 6.92 4.90 1.93
N PHE A 70 7.74 3.98 2.46
CA PHE A 70 7.56 2.53 2.29
C PHE A 70 7.01 1.86 3.54
N TYR A 71 5.98 1.04 3.36
CA TYR A 71 5.33 0.30 4.44
C TYR A 71 5.11 -1.17 4.06
N ALA A 72 5.49 -2.08 4.94
CA ALA A 72 5.30 -3.52 4.75
C ALA A 72 4.02 -4.00 5.44
N LEU A 73 3.17 -4.69 4.67
CA LEU A 73 1.92 -5.29 5.08
C LEU A 73 2.03 -6.81 5.03
N ASP A 74 1.79 -7.46 6.16
CA ASP A 74 1.72 -8.92 6.21
C ASP A 74 0.41 -9.41 5.61
N ILE A 75 0.52 -10.24 4.56
CA ILE A 75 -0.64 -10.85 3.91
C ILE A 75 -1.51 -11.62 4.91
N ALA A 76 -0.95 -12.20 5.96
CA ALA A 76 -1.70 -12.94 6.97
C ALA A 76 -2.66 -12.03 7.76
N LYS A 77 -2.28 -10.76 7.97
CA LYS A 77 -3.06 -9.76 8.70
C LYS A 77 -4.00 -8.96 7.80
N PHE A 78 -3.57 -8.69 6.57
CA PHE A 78 -4.28 -7.84 5.61
C PHE A 78 -4.92 -8.62 4.45
N LYS A 79 -5.34 -9.88 4.69
CA LYS A 79 -5.89 -10.77 3.63
C LYS A 79 -7.02 -10.13 2.81
N GLN A 80 -8.00 -9.54 3.49
CA GLN A 80 -9.16 -8.94 2.84
C GLN A 80 -8.75 -7.73 1.98
N PHE A 81 -7.86 -6.90 2.50
CA PHE A 81 -7.33 -5.75 1.79
C PHE A 81 -6.53 -6.19 0.56
N ALA A 82 -5.64 -7.16 0.70
CA ALA A 82 -4.85 -7.69 -0.41
C ALA A 82 -5.73 -8.29 -1.53
N GLN A 83 -6.78 -9.04 -1.18
CA GLN A 83 -7.74 -9.56 -2.16
C GLN A 83 -8.46 -8.45 -2.92
N ARG A 84 -8.89 -7.38 -2.23
CA ARG A 84 -9.55 -6.23 -2.87
C ARG A 84 -8.62 -5.43 -3.75
N MET A 85 -7.34 -5.39 -3.40
CA MET A 85 -6.30 -4.79 -4.21
C MET A 85 -5.74 -5.73 -5.27
N THR A 86 -6.39 -6.88 -5.49
CA THR A 86 -6.04 -7.88 -6.52
C THR A 86 -4.57 -8.31 -6.43
N VAL A 87 -4.07 -8.52 -5.22
CA VAL A 87 -2.72 -9.04 -4.98
C VAL A 87 -2.70 -10.53 -5.32
N GLU A 88 -2.09 -10.87 -6.45
CA GLU A 88 -2.03 -12.25 -6.96
C GLU A 88 -0.73 -12.99 -6.56
N ALA A 89 0.36 -12.24 -6.38
CA ALA A 89 1.68 -12.79 -6.03
C ALA A 89 2.41 -11.91 -5.01
N LEU A 90 3.45 -12.47 -4.38
CA LEU A 90 4.25 -11.77 -3.38
C LEU A 90 5.73 -11.68 -3.81
N PRO A 91 6.42 -10.56 -3.55
CA PRO A 91 5.85 -9.31 -3.04
C PRO A 91 5.01 -8.58 -4.11
N THR A 92 4.08 -7.73 -3.67
CA THR A 92 3.36 -6.80 -4.55
C THR A 92 3.41 -5.41 -3.94
N PHE A 93 3.67 -4.40 -4.77
CA PHE A 93 3.78 -3.01 -4.39
C PHE A 93 2.60 -2.21 -4.94
N LEU A 94 1.85 -1.58 -4.03
CA LEU A 94 0.84 -0.59 -4.38
C LEU A 94 1.38 0.81 -4.15
N LEU A 95 1.27 1.65 -5.18
CA LEU A 95 1.65 3.05 -5.11
C LEU A 95 0.37 3.87 -4.93
N LEU A 96 0.27 4.54 -3.79
CA LEU A 96 -0.84 5.40 -3.42
C LEU A 96 -0.41 6.87 -3.45
N LYS A 97 -1.30 7.74 -3.90
CA LYS A 97 -1.16 9.20 -3.88
C LYS A 97 -2.26 9.81 -3.03
N GLN A 98 -1.91 10.82 -2.22
CA GLN A 98 -2.83 11.45 -1.26
C GLN A 98 -3.50 10.42 -0.35
N GLY A 99 -2.74 9.41 0.10
CA GLY A 99 -3.23 8.33 0.95
C GLY A 99 -4.19 7.32 0.32
N TYR A 100 -4.94 7.68 -0.73
CA TYR A 100 -6.10 6.89 -1.18
C TYR A 100 -6.06 6.49 -2.66
N THR A 101 -5.43 7.26 -3.54
CA THR A 101 -5.53 7.01 -4.98
C THR A 101 -4.42 6.06 -5.44
N VAL A 102 -4.78 4.87 -5.91
CA VAL A 102 -3.85 3.95 -6.56
C VAL A 102 -3.44 4.51 -7.90
N VAL A 103 -2.14 4.77 -8.02
CA VAL A 103 -1.52 5.28 -9.25
C VAL A 103 -0.66 4.22 -9.94
N GLY A 104 -0.19 3.22 -9.21
CA GLY A 104 0.63 2.14 -9.76
C GLY A 104 0.51 0.83 -8.98
N HIS A 105 0.80 -0.26 -9.67
CA HIS A 105 0.77 -1.63 -9.15
C HIS A 105 1.94 -2.38 -9.77
N VAL A 106 2.89 -2.84 -8.94
CA VAL A 106 4.09 -3.57 -9.39
C VAL A 106 4.12 -4.92 -8.68
N VAL A 107 4.22 -6.01 -9.44
CA VAL A 107 4.17 -7.37 -8.90
C VAL A 107 5.54 -8.03 -9.06
N GLY A 108 6.05 -8.62 -7.98
CA GLY A 108 7.30 -9.38 -7.98
C GLY A 108 8.51 -8.57 -7.50
N VAL A 109 9.70 -9.01 -7.92
CA VAL A 109 11.00 -8.56 -7.38
C VAL A 109 11.75 -7.59 -8.31
N ASP A 110 11.06 -6.98 -9.27
CA ASP A 110 11.68 -6.02 -10.19
C ASP A 110 11.87 -4.65 -9.53
N LYS A 111 13.10 -4.42 -9.06
CA LYS A 111 13.50 -3.17 -8.41
C LYS A 111 13.54 -1.98 -9.37
N GLU A 112 13.84 -2.19 -10.65
CA GLU A 112 13.97 -1.08 -11.61
C GLU A 112 12.59 -0.63 -12.07
N GLU A 113 11.67 -1.58 -12.25
CA GLU A 113 10.26 -1.29 -12.48
C GLU A 113 9.66 -0.50 -11.31
N LEU A 114 9.89 -0.94 -10.07
CA LEU A 114 9.41 -0.24 -8.87
C LEU A 114 9.96 1.20 -8.82
N ARG A 115 11.27 1.36 -9.03
CA ARG A 115 11.95 2.66 -9.03
C ARG A 115 11.41 3.60 -10.12
N SER A 116 11.21 3.08 -11.32
CA SER A 116 10.68 3.84 -12.46
C SER A 116 9.25 4.30 -12.21
N ASN A 117 8.38 3.40 -11.72
CA ASN A 117 6.99 3.72 -11.41
C ASN A 117 6.88 4.81 -10.32
N ILE A 118 7.68 4.72 -9.25
CA ILE A 118 7.68 5.74 -8.19
C ILE A 118 8.10 7.10 -8.75
N LYS A 119 9.17 7.16 -9.55
CA LYS A 119 9.65 8.42 -10.14
C LYS A 119 8.62 9.01 -11.11
N LYS A 120 7.99 8.17 -11.94
CA LYS A 120 6.95 8.59 -12.89
C LYS A 120 5.74 9.19 -12.17
N HIS A 121 5.15 8.48 -11.22
CA HIS A 121 3.93 8.92 -10.55
C HIS A 121 4.13 10.06 -9.54
N LYS A 122 5.38 10.32 -9.14
CA LYS A 122 5.72 11.54 -8.41
C LYS A 122 5.57 12.78 -9.29
N ALA A 123 6.00 12.70 -10.55
CA ALA A 123 5.98 13.80 -11.50
C ALA A 123 4.58 14.06 -12.09
N GLU A 124 3.77 13.02 -12.26
CA GLU A 124 2.42 13.13 -12.81
C GLU A 124 1.40 13.53 -11.71
N SER A 125 0.77 14.69 -11.84
CA SER A 125 -0.33 15.15 -10.97
C SER A 125 -1.64 14.43 -11.32
N ALA A 126 -2.09 13.51 -10.45
CA ALA A 126 -3.46 13.01 -10.26
C ALA A 126 -4.40 12.84 -11.49
N GLY A 127 -3.87 12.58 -12.69
CA GLY A 127 -4.66 12.58 -13.93
C GLY A 127 -5.22 11.24 -14.38
N ALA A 128 -4.77 10.12 -13.81
CA ALA A 128 -5.25 8.78 -14.16
C ALA A 128 -5.01 7.80 -13.01
N GLY A 129 -5.82 7.88 -11.95
CA GLY A 129 -5.83 6.87 -10.89
C GLY A 129 -6.59 5.63 -11.35
N LEU A 130 -6.03 4.44 -11.12
CA LEU A 130 -6.64 3.16 -11.53
C LEU A 130 -7.78 2.76 -10.57
N LYS A 131 -7.71 3.19 -9.30
CA LYS A 131 -8.70 2.91 -8.24
C LYS A 131 -8.48 3.84 -7.04
N THR A 132 -9.55 4.29 -6.38
CA THR A 132 -9.46 4.96 -5.06
C THR A 132 -9.72 3.93 -3.97
N VAL A 133 -8.78 3.80 -3.03
CA VAL A 133 -8.92 2.98 -1.81
C VAL A 133 -9.83 3.71 -0.84
N LYS A 134 -10.89 3.04 -0.39
CA LYS A 134 -11.77 3.53 0.69
C LYS A 134 -11.43 2.75 1.96
N PRO A 135 -10.68 3.32 2.90
CA PRO A 135 -10.11 2.55 4.02
C PRO A 135 -11.16 1.83 4.87
N GLU A 136 -12.32 2.44 5.10
CA GLU A 136 -13.42 1.86 5.87
C GLU A 136 -14.04 0.64 5.19
N GLU A 137 -14.07 0.64 3.86
CA GLU A 137 -14.65 -0.44 3.10
C GLU A 137 -13.61 -1.51 2.82
N ASP A 138 -12.41 -1.12 2.41
CA ASP A 138 -11.41 -2.00 1.86
C ASP A 138 -10.55 -2.72 2.91
N ILE A 139 -10.40 -2.15 4.11
CA ILE A 139 -9.59 -2.76 5.17
C ILE A 139 -10.47 -3.58 6.13
N ASP A 140 -11.67 -3.09 6.46
CA ASP A 140 -12.46 -3.65 7.56
C ASP A 140 -13.66 -4.51 7.13
N LYS A 141 -14.27 -4.26 5.96
CA LYS A 141 -15.50 -4.98 5.62
C LYS A 141 -15.16 -6.39 5.13
N PRO A 142 -15.73 -7.45 5.75
CA PRO A 142 -15.54 -8.81 5.28
C PRO A 142 -16.08 -8.96 3.86
N LEU A 143 -15.32 -9.67 3.02
CA LEU A 143 -15.62 -9.88 1.60
C LEU A 143 -17.03 -10.49 1.38
N SER A 144 -17.52 -11.26 2.36
CA SER A 144 -18.86 -11.87 2.36
C SER A 144 -20.01 -10.88 2.30
N LEU A 145 -19.82 -9.64 2.77
CA LEU A 145 -20.84 -8.59 2.68
C LEU A 145 -20.94 -7.96 1.29
N LEU A 146 -20.03 -8.24 0.35
CA LEU A 146 -20.07 -7.70 -1.01
C LEU A 146 -20.55 -8.71 -2.04
N THR A 147 -20.36 -10.01 -1.78
CA THR A 147 -20.83 -11.10 -2.65
C THR A 147 -22.23 -11.60 -2.27
N SER A 148 -22.77 -11.14 -1.14
CA SER A 148 -24.12 -11.50 -0.72
C SER A 148 -25.16 -10.68 -1.49
N PRO A 149 -26.12 -11.29 -2.19
CA PRO A 149 -27.22 -10.57 -2.82
C PRO A 149 -28.09 -9.78 -1.81
N TYR A 150 -27.94 -10.03 -0.51
CA TYR A 150 -28.62 -9.32 0.57
C TYR A 150 -27.91 -8.06 1.08
N ALA A 151 -26.68 -7.79 0.64
CA ALA A 151 -25.92 -6.61 1.04
C ALA A 151 -26.69 -5.30 0.77
N PHE A 152 -27.38 -5.25 -0.38
CA PHE A 152 -28.18 -4.12 -0.82
C PHE A 152 -29.48 -3.96 -0.02
N LEU A 153 -30.02 -5.06 0.52
CA LEU A 153 -31.27 -5.05 1.29
C LEU A 153 -31.07 -4.45 2.69
N MET A 154 -29.94 -4.74 3.33
CA MET A 154 -29.64 -4.25 4.67
C MET A 154 -29.26 -2.77 4.71
N THR A 155 -28.70 -2.21 3.63
CA THR A 155 -28.45 -0.76 3.54
C THR A 155 -29.77 0.02 3.42
N LYS A 156 -30.77 -0.56 2.75
CA LYS A 156 -32.09 0.08 2.59
C LYS A 156 -32.94 -0.01 3.86
N LEU A 157 -32.78 -1.05 4.66
CA LEU A 157 -33.48 -1.20 5.95
C LEU A 157 -32.99 -0.22 7.04
N ARG A 158 -31.75 0.24 6.97
CA ARG A 158 -31.20 1.27 7.87
C ARG A 158 -31.64 2.70 7.56
N SER A 159 -32.25 2.95 6.40
CA SER A 159 -32.78 4.26 6.03
C SER A 159 -34.28 4.39 6.34
N CYS A 160 -34.91 3.33 6.87
CA CYS A 160 -36.34 3.29 7.19
C CYS A 160 -36.64 3.19 8.69
N PHE A 161 -35.64 3.35 9.55
CA PHE A 161 -35.78 3.49 11.00
C PHE A 161 -34.95 4.67 11.50
#